data_AF-A0AAP1REN5-F1
#
_entry.id   AF-A0AAP1REN5-F1
#
_cell.length_a   1.000
_cell.length_b   1.000
_cell.length_c   1.000
_cell.angle_alpha   90.00
_cell.angle_beta   90.00
_cell.angle_gamma   90.00
#
_symmetry.space_group_name_H-M   'P 1'
#
loop_
_entity.id
_entity.type
_entity.pdbx_description
1 polymer ?
#
loop_
_entity_poly.entity_id
_entity_poly.type
_entity_poly.pdbx_seq_one_letter_code
_entity_poly.pdbx_strand_id
1 'polypeptide(L)'
;MLLKKTLLISAFIFSFCAVSQNKVNYGLYNNNLNLINPAFAGQADNTSILINSKTQWVGVADAPKTSTVSLNIPLKENIGIGLNIINDKIFVFNQTQISLDASYKLKVSRDHDISFGIKAQANLYSGEFNTIKTAAKNDAFFAESVHNFSPNFSMGAALIHDDYYLHATLNTLLIDQRYKDLNSSKNKSKLHMNIGGGYTIKLNNYLNLTPSTLLTVIEGAPLSIDANTTLEINEKYDVGLSYSFNNSMQINTKITATNWLDIGYGYSIYTNKISPYQNGTHEFFALFNLDDIF
;
A
#
# COMPACT_ATOMS: atom_id res chain seq x y z
N MET A 1 2.70 41.91 5.24
CA MET A 1 3.77 41.20 5.99
C MET A 1 3.49 39.70 6.15
N LEU A 2 2.23 39.28 6.37
CA LEU A 2 1.80 37.87 6.38
C LEU A 2 1.99 37.14 5.03
N LEU A 3 1.68 37.80 3.90
CA LEU A 3 1.83 37.21 2.55
C LEU A 3 3.28 36.87 2.16
N LYS A 4 4.26 37.63 2.65
CA LYS A 4 5.69 37.36 2.43
C LYS A 4 6.20 36.20 3.30
N LYS A 5 5.64 36.01 4.50
CA LYS A 5 5.97 34.88 5.37
C LYS A 5 5.38 33.56 4.85
N THR A 6 4.17 33.56 4.30
CA THR A 6 3.60 32.38 3.64
C THR A 6 4.32 32.00 2.35
N LEU A 7 4.79 32.98 1.56
CA LEU A 7 5.61 32.69 0.38
C LEU A 7 6.96 32.05 0.74
N LEU A 8 7.62 32.56 1.79
CA LEU A 8 8.90 32.03 2.30
C LEU A 8 8.77 30.64 2.91
N ILE A 9 7.66 30.33 3.59
CA ILE A 9 7.37 28.98 4.10
C ILE A 9 7.06 28.02 2.94
N SER A 10 6.35 28.47 1.89
CA SER A 10 6.13 27.64 0.69
C SER A 10 7.43 27.40 -0.09
N ALA A 11 8.33 28.38 -0.16
CA ALA A 11 9.62 28.27 -0.85
C ALA A 11 10.61 27.36 -0.09
N PHE A 12 10.49 27.25 1.23
CA PHE A 12 11.32 26.35 2.04
C PHE A 12 10.91 24.87 1.91
N ILE A 13 9.62 24.60 1.62
CA ILE A 13 9.09 23.25 1.43
C ILE A 13 9.50 22.66 0.06
N PHE A 14 9.88 23.49 -0.92
CA PHE A 14 10.23 23.06 -2.27
C PHE A 14 11.71 22.63 -2.48
N SER A 15 12.58 22.78 -1.47
CA SER A 15 14.04 22.58 -1.66
C SER A 15 14.58 21.17 -1.34
N PHE A 16 13.74 20.18 -1.04
CA PHE A 16 14.19 18.80 -0.83
C PHE A 16 13.73 17.87 -1.95
N CYS A 17 14.42 17.91 -3.08
CA CYS A 17 14.27 16.94 -4.17
C CYS A 17 15.61 16.31 -4.55
N ALA A 18 15.94 15.18 -3.95
CA ALA A 18 16.80 14.18 -4.59
C ALA A 18 16.67 12.82 -3.91
N VAL A 19 16.73 11.77 -4.73
CA VAL A 19 16.76 10.31 -4.42
C VAL A 19 15.39 9.63 -4.29
N SER A 20 14.75 9.34 -5.42
CA SER A 20 13.65 8.34 -5.46
C SER A 20 14.24 6.93 -5.52
N GLN A 21 13.90 6.10 -4.54
CA GLN A 21 13.99 4.64 -4.62
C GLN A 21 12.56 4.11 -4.82
N ASN A 22 12.35 3.29 -5.85
CA ASN A 22 11.05 2.74 -6.19
C ASN A 22 10.48 1.95 -5.01
N LYS A 23 9.39 2.45 -4.43
CA LYS A 23 8.55 1.72 -3.49
C LYS A 23 7.23 1.43 -4.16
N VAL A 24 6.65 0.28 -3.83
CA VAL A 24 5.29 -0.07 -4.23
C VAL A 24 4.37 0.96 -3.59
N ASN A 25 3.82 1.84 -4.43
CA ASN A 25 2.74 2.74 -4.05
C ASN A 25 1.45 1.95 -4.23
N TYR A 26 0.63 1.85 -3.20
CA TYR A 26 -0.69 1.23 -3.29
C TYR A 26 -1.66 2.31 -3.76
N GLY A 27 -2.07 2.28 -5.03
CA GLY A 27 -2.89 3.37 -5.58
C GLY A 27 -4.35 3.31 -5.14
N LEU A 28 -4.81 2.10 -4.82
CA LEU A 28 -6.17 1.78 -4.41
C LEU A 28 -6.24 1.37 -2.93
N TYR A 29 -5.27 1.80 -2.12
CA TYR A 29 -5.14 1.36 -0.73
C TYR A 29 -6.34 1.69 0.15
N ASN A 30 -7.09 2.76 -0.18
CA ASN A 30 -8.31 3.12 0.54
C ASN A 30 -9.35 1.99 0.53
N ASN A 31 -9.32 1.11 -0.48
CA ASN A 31 -10.22 -0.03 -0.59
C ASN A 31 -9.78 -1.22 0.28
N ASN A 32 -8.55 -1.22 0.81
CA ASN A 32 -8.06 -2.29 1.68
C ASN A 32 -6.92 -1.80 2.59
N LEU A 33 -7.29 -1.08 3.65
CA LEU A 33 -6.35 -0.54 4.63
C LEU A 33 -5.61 -1.62 5.44
N ASN A 34 -6.13 -2.86 5.50
CA ASN A 34 -5.47 -3.98 6.19
C ASN A 34 -4.07 -4.29 5.61
N LEU A 35 -3.88 -4.09 4.30
CA LEU A 35 -2.57 -4.22 3.64
C LEU A 35 -1.52 -3.31 4.29
N ILE A 36 -1.92 -2.11 4.70
CA ILE A 36 -1.04 -1.10 5.29
C ILE A 36 -0.99 -1.24 6.82
N ASN A 37 -2.13 -1.47 7.46
CA ASN A 37 -2.27 -1.45 8.90
C ASN A 37 -3.07 -2.67 9.42
N PRO A 38 -2.46 -3.57 10.21
CA PRO A 38 -3.15 -4.74 10.74
C PRO A 38 -4.34 -4.40 11.64
N ALA A 39 -4.44 -3.18 12.19
CA ALA A 39 -5.61 -2.76 12.96
C ALA A 39 -6.92 -2.74 12.16
N PHE A 40 -6.86 -2.76 10.83
CA PHE A 40 -8.03 -2.88 9.95
C PHE A 40 -8.37 -4.32 9.55
N ALA A 41 -7.62 -5.34 10.04
CA ALA A 41 -7.98 -6.74 9.80
C ALA A 41 -9.40 -7.01 10.33
N GLY A 42 -10.29 -7.59 9.52
CA GLY A 42 -11.68 -7.85 9.92
C GLY A 42 -12.46 -6.62 10.41
N GLN A 43 -12.05 -5.41 10.00
CA GLN A 43 -12.75 -4.17 10.39
C GLN A 43 -14.06 -4.00 9.62
N ALA A 44 -14.10 -4.45 8.36
CA ALA A 44 -15.36 -4.65 7.67
C ALA A 44 -16.09 -5.80 8.36
N ASP A 45 -17.35 -5.59 8.72
CA ASP A 45 -18.16 -6.58 9.45
C ASP A 45 -18.55 -7.80 8.56
N ASN A 46 -18.00 -7.90 7.34
CA ASN A 46 -18.17 -9.02 6.42
C ASN A 46 -16.83 -9.70 6.09
N THR A 47 -16.87 -11.02 5.89
CA THR A 47 -15.73 -11.77 5.33
C THR A 47 -15.52 -11.34 3.87
N SER A 48 -14.28 -10.96 3.52
CA SER A 48 -13.98 -10.47 2.18
C SER A 48 -12.67 -10.99 1.59
N ILE A 49 -12.66 -11.18 0.27
CA ILE A 49 -11.46 -11.50 -0.51
C ILE A 49 -11.20 -10.38 -1.51
N LEU A 50 -10.03 -9.78 -1.48
CA LEU A 50 -9.56 -8.85 -2.50
C LEU A 50 -8.50 -9.52 -3.38
N ILE A 51 -8.66 -9.37 -4.69
CA ILE A 51 -7.66 -9.71 -5.69
C ILE A 51 -7.31 -8.42 -6.43
N ASN A 52 -6.03 -8.06 -6.48
CA ASN A 52 -5.55 -6.87 -7.17
C ASN A 52 -4.36 -7.20 -8.08
N SER A 53 -4.31 -6.55 -9.24
CA SER A 53 -3.21 -6.65 -10.18
C SER A 53 -2.79 -5.26 -10.62
N LYS A 54 -1.50 -4.98 -10.52
CA LYS A 54 -0.90 -3.69 -10.85
C LYS A 54 0.25 -3.90 -11.83
N THR A 55 0.21 -3.20 -12.96
CA THR A 55 1.29 -3.17 -13.94
C THR A 55 1.81 -1.75 -14.04
N GLN A 56 3.06 -1.54 -13.65
CA GLN A 56 3.69 -0.24 -13.65
C GLN A 56 4.50 -0.01 -14.92
N TRP A 57 4.64 1.26 -15.29
CA TRP A 57 5.45 1.73 -16.41
C TRP A 57 5.19 0.97 -17.71
N VAL A 58 3.92 0.95 -18.13
CA VAL A 58 3.52 0.28 -19.37
C VAL A 58 4.38 0.79 -20.54
N GLY A 59 4.85 -0.13 -21.38
CA GLY A 59 5.78 0.18 -22.48
C GLY A 59 7.26 0.01 -22.13
N VAL A 60 7.61 -0.10 -20.83
CA VAL A 60 8.95 -0.51 -20.40
C VAL A 60 8.99 -2.04 -20.32
N ALA A 61 9.98 -2.63 -21.00
CA ALA A 61 10.19 -4.08 -20.94
C ALA A 61 10.54 -4.50 -19.51
N ASP A 62 9.98 -5.63 -19.07
CA ASP A 62 10.24 -6.21 -17.74
C ASP A 62 9.95 -5.29 -16.54
N ALA A 63 9.05 -4.32 -16.75
CA ALA A 63 8.61 -3.39 -15.75
C ALA A 63 7.90 -4.06 -14.56
N PRO A 64 7.81 -3.37 -13.40
CA PRO A 64 7.20 -3.92 -12.21
C PRO A 64 5.76 -4.38 -12.40
N LYS A 65 5.47 -5.58 -11.90
CA LYS A 65 4.13 -6.15 -11.79
C LYS A 65 3.89 -6.63 -10.37
N THR A 66 2.78 -6.22 -9.80
CA THR A 66 2.35 -6.61 -8.45
C THR A 66 1.03 -7.34 -8.53
N SER A 67 0.93 -8.49 -7.87
CA SER A 67 -0.32 -9.20 -7.65
C SER A 67 -0.58 -9.35 -6.16
N THR A 68 -1.79 -9.02 -5.72
CA THR A 68 -2.18 -9.09 -4.33
C THR A 68 -3.42 -9.95 -4.19
N VAL A 69 -3.39 -10.85 -3.22
CA VAL A 69 -4.57 -11.54 -2.70
C VAL A 69 -4.65 -11.24 -1.21
N SER A 70 -5.81 -10.81 -0.75
CA SER A 70 -6.06 -10.45 0.65
C SER A 70 -7.37 -11.07 1.09
N LEU A 71 -7.38 -11.68 2.26
CA LEU A 71 -8.55 -12.24 2.91
C LEU A 71 -8.70 -11.54 4.26
N ASN A 72 -9.87 -10.97 4.52
CA ASN A 72 -10.22 -10.38 5.81
C ASN A 72 -11.43 -11.11 6.39
N ILE A 73 -11.32 -11.53 7.65
CA ILE A 73 -12.36 -12.27 8.36
C ILE A 73 -12.64 -11.56 9.68
N PRO A 74 -13.84 -10.98 9.86
CA PRO A 74 -14.30 -10.60 11.19
C PRO A 74 -14.65 -11.86 11.99
N LEU A 75 -14.14 -11.95 13.21
CA LEU A 75 -14.47 -13.00 14.16
C LEU A 75 -15.33 -12.43 15.29
N LYS A 76 -15.83 -13.33 16.14
CA LYS A 76 -16.56 -12.95 17.36
C LYS A 76 -15.63 -12.21 18.33
N GLU A 77 -16.26 -11.57 19.32
CA GLU A 77 -15.55 -10.90 20.42
C GLU A 77 -14.64 -9.76 19.96
N ASN A 78 -15.00 -9.08 18.87
CA ASN A 78 -14.27 -7.94 18.29
C ASN A 78 -12.87 -8.29 17.78
N ILE A 79 -12.62 -9.54 17.43
CA ILE A 79 -11.36 -10.00 16.84
C ILE A 79 -11.48 -9.95 15.32
N GLY A 80 -10.43 -9.53 14.62
CA GLY A 80 -10.32 -9.66 13.17
C GLY A 80 -9.05 -10.40 12.77
N ILE A 81 -9.13 -11.17 11.68
CA ILE A 81 -7.98 -11.85 11.09
C ILE A 81 -7.82 -11.41 9.64
N GLY A 82 -6.57 -11.22 9.22
CA GLY A 82 -6.21 -10.93 7.84
C GLY A 82 -5.15 -11.90 7.33
N LEU A 83 -5.27 -12.35 6.08
CA LEU A 83 -4.21 -13.08 5.38
C LEU A 83 -3.92 -12.34 4.08
N ASN A 84 -2.66 -11.96 3.86
CA ASN A 84 -2.24 -11.25 2.67
C ASN A 84 -1.10 -11.97 1.97
N ILE A 85 -1.20 -12.10 0.66
CA ILE A 85 -0.14 -12.59 -0.23
C ILE A 85 0.08 -11.53 -1.29
N ILE A 86 1.28 -10.94 -1.30
CA ILE A 86 1.68 -9.92 -2.28
C ILE A 86 2.88 -10.47 -3.04
N ASN A 87 2.79 -10.50 -4.35
CA ASN A 87 3.89 -10.90 -5.22
C ASN A 87 4.30 -9.73 -6.10
N ASP A 88 5.53 -9.26 -5.92
CA ASP A 88 6.16 -8.19 -6.69
C ASP A 88 7.24 -8.77 -7.61
N LYS A 89 7.07 -8.63 -8.92
CA LYS A 89 8.05 -9.05 -9.91
C LYS A 89 8.59 -7.86 -10.68
N ILE A 90 9.91 -7.71 -10.72
CA ILE A 90 10.62 -6.69 -11.48
C ILE A 90 11.79 -7.38 -12.18
N PHE A 91 11.77 -7.44 -13.51
CA PHE A 91 12.81 -8.16 -14.26
C PHE A 91 13.02 -9.60 -13.74
N VAL A 92 14.25 -9.99 -13.40
CA VAL A 92 14.59 -11.31 -12.83
C VAL A 92 14.35 -11.40 -11.32
N PHE A 93 13.98 -10.30 -10.68
CA PHE A 93 13.71 -10.25 -9.25
C PHE A 93 12.23 -10.54 -8.98
N ASN A 94 12.01 -11.39 -8.00
CA ASN A 94 10.69 -11.73 -7.51
C ASN A 94 10.68 -11.65 -5.99
N GLN A 95 9.65 -11.02 -5.42
CA GLN A 95 9.46 -10.92 -3.99
C GLN A 95 8.03 -11.36 -3.66
N THR A 96 7.89 -12.42 -2.87
CA THR A 96 6.61 -12.85 -2.32
C THR A 96 6.56 -12.53 -0.84
N GLN A 97 5.58 -11.74 -0.45
CA GLN A 97 5.27 -11.39 0.93
C GLN A 97 4.02 -12.16 1.34
N ILE A 98 4.10 -12.93 2.42
CA ILE A 98 2.97 -13.62 3.04
C ILE A 98 2.83 -13.05 4.44
N SER A 99 1.66 -12.52 4.81
CA SER A 99 1.44 -11.99 6.15
C SER A 99 0.12 -12.45 6.76
N LEU A 100 0.18 -12.70 8.06
CA LEU A 100 -0.97 -13.00 8.91
C LEU A 100 -1.16 -11.85 9.90
N ASP A 101 -2.38 -11.32 9.92
CA ASP A 101 -2.80 -10.21 10.75
C ASP A 101 -3.80 -10.68 11.80
N ALA A 102 -3.69 -10.11 12.99
CA ALA A 102 -4.71 -10.21 14.03
C ALA A 102 -4.99 -8.80 14.55
N SER A 103 -6.28 -8.47 14.69
CA SER A 103 -6.75 -7.21 15.25
C SER A 103 -7.70 -7.44 16.42
N TYR A 104 -7.81 -6.44 17.28
CA TYR A 104 -8.79 -6.38 18.34
C TYR A 104 -9.41 -4.99 18.41
N LYS A 105 -10.73 -4.92 18.27
CA LYS A 105 -11.53 -3.69 18.27
C LYS A 105 -12.10 -3.42 19.66
N LEU A 106 -11.73 -2.29 20.25
CA LEU A 106 -12.25 -1.81 21.52
C LEU A 106 -13.30 -0.72 21.27
N LYS A 107 -14.55 -1.00 21.64
CA LYS A 107 -15.59 0.04 21.65
C LYS A 107 -15.36 0.97 22.83
N VAL A 108 -14.97 2.21 22.55
CA VAL A 108 -14.69 3.22 23.58
C VAL A 108 -15.93 4.05 23.89
N SER A 109 -16.76 4.30 22.89
CA SER A 109 -18.06 4.97 23.04
C SER A 109 -19.08 4.39 22.05
N ARG A 110 -20.23 5.06 21.87
CA ARG A 110 -21.23 4.65 20.87
C ARG A 110 -20.69 4.77 19.45
N ASP A 111 -19.89 5.81 19.20
CA ASP A 111 -19.50 6.24 17.87
C ASP A 111 -17.97 6.21 17.69
N HIS A 112 -17.22 5.66 18.67
CA HIS A 112 -15.76 5.60 18.61
C HIS A 112 -15.26 4.21 18.96
N ASP A 113 -14.50 3.66 18.02
CA ASP A 113 -13.78 2.40 18.15
C ASP A 113 -12.26 2.66 18.09
N ILE A 114 -11.51 1.98 18.94
CA ILE A 114 -10.05 1.90 18.83
C ILE A 114 -9.68 0.47 18.51
N SER A 115 -9.05 0.26 17.36
CA SER A 115 -8.55 -1.05 16.95
C SER A 115 -7.04 -1.10 17.11
N PHE A 116 -6.54 -2.19 17.68
CA PHE A 116 -5.11 -2.52 17.71
C PHE A 116 -4.87 -3.74 16.84
N GLY A 117 -3.73 -3.81 16.15
CA GLY A 117 -3.40 -4.97 15.34
C GLY A 117 -1.92 -5.29 15.34
N ILE A 118 -1.63 -6.57 15.08
CA ILE A 118 -0.29 -7.11 14.89
C ILE A 118 -0.24 -7.89 13.58
N LYS A 119 0.93 -7.88 12.94
CA LYS A 119 1.20 -8.51 11.65
C LYS A 119 2.49 -9.32 11.76
N ALA A 120 2.42 -10.61 11.45
CA ALA A 120 3.60 -11.44 11.21
C ALA A 120 3.74 -11.64 9.70
N GLN A 121 4.93 -11.40 9.16
CA GLN A 121 5.18 -11.44 7.72
C GLN A 121 6.44 -12.24 7.38
N ALA A 122 6.35 -13.04 6.33
CA ALA A 122 7.43 -13.76 5.68
C ALA A 122 7.68 -13.14 4.30
N ASN A 123 8.89 -12.61 4.08
CA ASN A 123 9.32 -12.13 2.77
C ASN A 123 10.30 -13.12 2.13
N LEU A 124 9.91 -13.64 0.96
CA LEU A 124 10.69 -14.54 0.14
C LEU A 124 11.19 -13.76 -1.07
N TYR A 125 12.51 -13.62 -1.18
CA TYR A 125 13.15 -12.96 -2.32
C TYR A 125 13.80 -14.02 -3.19
N SER A 126 13.58 -13.93 -4.51
CA SER A 126 14.36 -14.66 -5.49
C SER A 126 14.90 -13.75 -6.58
N GLY A 127 16.14 -14.00 -7.00
CA GLY A 127 16.78 -13.37 -8.15
C GLY A 127 17.26 -14.44 -9.10
N GLU A 128 16.60 -14.57 -10.26
CA GLU A 128 16.88 -15.61 -11.26
C GLU A 128 17.96 -15.15 -12.25
N PHE A 129 19.17 -14.93 -11.75
CA PHE A 129 20.28 -14.38 -12.52
C PHE A 129 20.74 -15.27 -13.68
N ASN A 130 20.57 -16.59 -13.54
CA ASN A 130 20.89 -17.58 -14.57
C ASN A 130 20.06 -17.46 -15.86
N THR A 131 18.98 -16.66 -15.83
CA THR A 131 18.14 -16.38 -17.01
C THR A 131 18.64 -15.19 -17.83
N ILE A 132 19.64 -14.45 -17.34
CA ILE A 132 20.16 -13.24 -17.99
C ILE A 132 21.10 -13.63 -19.14
N LYS A 133 20.86 -13.06 -20.32
CA LYS A 133 21.81 -13.15 -21.44
C LYS A 133 22.96 -12.18 -21.20
N THR A 134 24.12 -12.70 -20.81
CA THR A 134 25.34 -11.91 -20.57
C THR A 134 26.15 -11.73 -21.86
N ALA A 135 26.89 -10.61 -21.95
CA ALA A 135 27.79 -10.35 -23.08
C ALA A 135 28.97 -11.35 -23.14
N ALA A 136 29.45 -11.80 -21.98
CA ALA A 136 30.39 -12.90 -21.86
C ALA A 136 29.64 -14.23 -21.74
N LYS A 137 30.10 -15.27 -22.46
CA LYS A 137 29.59 -16.63 -22.32
C LYS A 137 30.09 -17.18 -20.96
N ASN A 138 29.18 -17.57 -20.06
CA ASN A 138 29.47 -18.06 -18.69
C ASN A 138 30.09 -17.03 -17.73
N ASP A 139 29.44 -15.87 -17.54
CA ASP A 139 29.79 -14.99 -16.43
C ASP A 139 29.40 -15.65 -15.09
N ALA A 140 30.41 -15.99 -14.27
CA ALA A 140 30.22 -16.68 -12.99
C ALA A 140 29.36 -15.91 -12.00
N PHE A 141 29.27 -14.58 -12.11
CA PHE A 141 28.45 -13.75 -11.24
C PHE A 141 26.94 -13.95 -11.48
N PHE A 142 26.55 -14.38 -12.68
CA PHE A 142 25.17 -14.64 -13.06
C PHE A 142 24.85 -16.15 -13.13
N ALA A 143 25.76 -17.01 -12.67
CA ALA A 143 25.62 -18.46 -12.80
C ALA A 143 24.59 -19.07 -11.84
N GLU A 144 24.30 -18.42 -10.71
CA GLU A 144 23.42 -18.95 -9.66
C GLU A 144 22.27 -18.00 -9.33
N SER A 145 21.08 -18.58 -9.11
CA SER A 145 19.94 -17.85 -8.57
C SER A 145 20.11 -17.66 -7.06
N VAL A 146 19.67 -16.51 -6.55
CA VAL A 146 19.75 -16.19 -5.12
C VAL A 146 18.35 -16.28 -4.51
N HIS A 147 18.24 -16.96 -3.38
CA HIS A 147 17.00 -17.03 -2.59
C HIS A 147 17.26 -16.57 -1.16
N ASN A 148 16.51 -15.58 -0.69
CA ASN A 148 16.62 -15.05 0.66
C ASN A 148 15.27 -15.03 1.37
N PHE A 149 15.29 -15.24 2.68
CA PHE A 149 14.12 -15.16 3.54
C PHE A 149 14.33 -14.05 4.58
N SER A 150 13.30 -13.24 4.81
CA SER A 150 13.31 -12.16 5.78
C SER A 150 11.99 -12.14 6.54
N PRO A 151 11.99 -12.44 7.85
CA PRO A 151 10.82 -12.28 8.69
C PRO A 151 10.65 -10.81 9.09
N ASN A 152 9.40 -10.37 9.11
CA ASN A 152 8.98 -9.03 9.50
C ASN A 152 7.86 -9.09 10.52
N PHE A 153 7.80 -8.06 11.36
CA PHE A 153 6.70 -7.86 12.28
C PHE A 153 6.16 -6.44 12.13
N SER A 154 4.86 -6.25 12.31
CA SER A 154 4.29 -4.92 12.36
C SER A 154 3.23 -4.83 13.44
N MET A 155 3.05 -3.63 13.96
CA MET A 155 1.98 -3.31 14.90
C MET A 155 1.30 -2.04 14.44
N GLY A 156 0.00 -1.94 14.66
CA GLY A 156 -0.76 -0.78 14.27
C GLY A 156 -1.91 -0.49 15.20
N ALA A 157 -2.36 0.76 15.14
CA ALA A 157 -3.54 1.23 15.83
C ALA A 157 -4.39 2.05 14.86
N ALA A 158 -5.69 2.05 15.08
CA ALA A 158 -6.66 2.88 14.37
C ALA A 158 -7.68 3.43 15.36
N LEU A 159 -8.01 4.70 15.21
CA LEU A 159 -9.18 5.34 15.82
C LEU A 159 -10.21 5.52 14.72
N ILE A 160 -11.41 5.00 14.92
CA ILE A 160 -12.46 4.94 13.92
C ILE A 160 -13.72 5.58 14.52
N HIS A 161 -14.28 6.52 13.77
CA HIS A 161 -15.54 7.20 14.00
C HIS A 161 -16.38 7.12 12.72
N ASP A 162 -17.69 7.30 12.82
CA ASP A 162 -18.62 7.22 11.67
C ASP A 162 -18.23 8.13 10.50
N ASP A 163 -17.68 9.30 10.82
CA ASP A 163 -17.28 10.31 9.83
C ASP A 163 -15.75 10.42 9.63
N TYR A 164 -14.90 9.79 10.45
CA TYR A 164 -13.45 9.92 10.26
C TYR A 164 -12.65 8.75 10.81
N TYR A 165 -11.43 8.60 10.30
CA TYR A 165 -10.49 7.62 10.83
C TYR A 165 -9.08 8.19 10.88
N LEU A 166 -8.31 7.75 11.87
CA LEU A 166 -6.89 8.04 12.03
C LEU A 166 -6.19 6.74 12.32
N HIS A 167 -4.99 6.55 11.78
CA HIS A 167 -4.28 5.31 11.98
C HIS A 167 -2.77 5.48 11.89
N ALA A 168 -2.06 4.59 12.59
CA ALA A 168 -0.62 4.52 12.54
C ALA A 168 -0.16 3.06 12.54
N THR A 169 0.95 2.78 11.87
CA THR A 169 1.56 1.46 11.80
C THR A 169 3.05 1.58 11.87
N LEU A 170 3.67 0.76 12.71
CA LEU A 170 5.10 0.59 12.79
C LEU A 170 5.47 -0.78 12.21
N ASN A 171 6.31 -0.77 11.17
CA ASN A 171 6.85 -1.95 10.52
C ASN A 171 8.30 -2.14 11.00
N THR A 172 8.58 -3.29 11.62
CA THR A 172 9.91 -3.67 12.08
C THR A 172 10.43 -4.79 11.18
N LEU A 173 11.51 -4.50 10.45
CA LEU A 173 12.27 -5.52 9.73
C LEU A 173 13.19 -6.22 10.73
N LEU A 174 12.90 -7.48 11.08
CA LEU A 174 13.72 -8.21 12.06
C LEU A 174 15.11 -8.52 11.49
N ILE A 175 15.19 -8.85 10.19
CA ILE A 175 16.47 -9.09 9.48
C ILE A 175 16.32 -8.71 7.99
N ASP A 176 17.02 -7.68 7.51
CA ASP A 176 17.08 -7.35 6.08
C ASP A 176 18.18 -8.18 5.38
N GLN A 177 17.83 -9.38 4.90
CA GLN A 177 18.77 -10.26 4.18
C GLN A 177 18.67 -10.09 2.65
N ARG A 178 18.16 -8.98 2.13
CA ARG A 178 18.02 -8.80 0.67
C ARG A 178 19.35 -8.92 -0.07
N TYR A 179 20.46 -8.65 0.61
CA TYR A 179 21.82 -8.83 0.10
C TYR A 179 22.66 -9.55 1.16
N LYS A 180 23.03 -10.81 0.90
CA LYS A 180 24.07 -11.50 1.68
C LYS A 180 25.43 -10.92 1.31
N ASP A 181 25.80 -9.79 1.93
CA ASP A 181 27.20 -9.38 1.94
C ASP A 181 27.96 -10.22 2.98
N LEU A 182 28.97 -10.95 2.52
CA LEU A 182 29.78 -11.86 3.33
C LEU A 182 30.61 -11.18 4.43
N ASN A 183 30.58 -9.85 4.61
CA ASN A 183 31.45 -9.15 5.58
C ASN A 183 30.91 -7.82 6.15
N SER A 184 29.58 -7.65 6.35
CA SER A 184 29.08 -6.44 7.01
C SER A 184 28.00 -6.72 8.05
N SER A 185 28.46 -6.99 9.26
CA SER A 185 27.69 -6.88 10.50
C SER A 185 27.24 -5.42 10.70
N LYS A 186 25.99 -5.13 10.33
CA LYS A 186 25.08 -4.17 10.99
C LYS A 186 23.71 -4.21 10.32
N ASN A 187 22.98 -5.30 10.57
CA ASN A 187 21.53 -5.36 10.34
C ASN A 187 20.83 -4.45 11.37
N LYS A 188 20.82 -3.14 11.11
CA LYS A 188 19.96 -2.23 11.87
C LYS A 188 18.58 -2.25 11.24
N SER A 189 17.57 -2.62 12.04
CA SER A 189 16.16 -2.40 11.71
C SER A 189 15.97 -0.92 11.39
N LYS A 190 15.65 -0.61 10.13
CA LYS A 190 15.32 0.75 9.71
C LYS A 190 13.90 1.06 10.16
N LEU A 191 13.69 2.24 10.74
CA LEU A 191 12.34 2.70 11.04
C LEU A 191 11.51 2.72 9.75
N HIS A 192 10.34 2.09 9.76
CA HIS A 192 9.34 2.19 8.70
C HIS A 192 7.97 2.38 9.34
N MET A 193 7.39 3.56 9.18
CA MET A 193 6.13 3.93 9.80
C MET A 193 5.16 4.51 8.77
N ASN A 194 3.89 4.14 8.88
CA ASN A 194 2.78 4.71 8.14
C ASN A 194 1.86 5.46 9.11
N ILE A 195 1.46 6.68 8.78
CA ILE A 195 0.45 7.45 9.51
C ILE A 195 -0.55 7.96 8.50
N GLY A 196 -1.82 7.79 8.74
CA GLY A 196 -2.84 8.25 7.80
C GLY A 196 -4.17 8.49 8.45
N GLY A 197 -5.10 8.98 7.65
CA GLY A 197 -6.46 9.23 8.07
C GLY A 197 -7.29 9.83 6.97
N GLY A 198 -8.59 9.90 7.20
CA GLY A 198 -9.56 10.48 6.29
C GLY A 198 -10.79 10.97 7.03
N TYR A 199 -11.59 11.78 6.34
CA TYR A 199 -12.81 12.35 6.87
C TYR A 199 -13.89 12.29 5.79
N THR A 200 -15.03 11.69 6.07
CA THR A 200 -16.17 11.56 5.18
C THR A 200 -17.11 12.76 5.35
N ILE A 201 -17.22 13.57 4.31
CA ILE A 201 -18.13 14.72 4.26
C ILE A 201 -19.39 14.29 3.52
N LYS A 202 -20.51 14.21 4.24
CA LYS A 202 -21.83 13.95 3.65
C LYS A 202 -22.32 15.21 2.93
N LEU A 203 -22.22 15.24 1.60
CA LEU A 203 -22.64 16.39 0.80
C LEU A 203 -24.16 16.43 0.64
N ASN A 204 -24.79 15.27 0.50
CA ASN A 204 -26.23 15.04 0.52
C ASN A 204 -26.51 13.53 0.73
N ASN A 205 -27.77 13.09 0.61
CA ASN A 205 -28.19 11.68 0.81
C ASN A 205 -27.59 10.67 -0.19
N TYR A 206 -26.89 11.16 -1.22
CA TYR A 206 -26.43 10.38 -2.37
C TYR A 206 -24.94 10.58 -2.64
N LEU A 207 -24.29 11.54 -1.98
CA LEU A 207 -22.92 11.94 -2.26
C LEU A 207 -22.12 12.06 -0.97
N ASN A 208 -21.07 11.26 -0.87
CA ASN A 208 -20.09 11.32 0.21
C ASN A 208 -18.72 11.65 -0.37
N LEU A 209 -18.05 12.66 0.18
CA LEU A 209 -16.70 13.05 -0.22
C LEU A 209 -15.72 12.74 0.89
N THR A 210 -14.75 11.86 0.61
CA THR A 210 -13.75 11.40 1.57
C THR A 210 -12.35 11.82 1.15
N PRO A 211 -11.86 13.01 1.55
CA PRO A 211 -10.44 13.29 1.57
C PRO A 211 -9.71 12.37 2.54
N SER A 212 -8.56 11.85 2.14
CA SER A 212 -7.65 11.09 2.99
C SER A 212 -6.18 11.39 2.68
N THR A 213 -5.30 11.08 3.62
CA THR A 213 -3.86 11.25 3.45
C THR A 213 -3.12 10.10 4.11
N LEU A 214 -2.00 9.72 3.51
CA LEU A 214 -1.06 8.74 4.03
C LEU A 214 0.35 9.32 3.99
N LEU A 215 1.03 9.24 5.12
CA LEU A 215 2.41 9.62 5.34
C LEU A 215 3.22 8.35 5.58
N THR A 216 4.26 8.12 4.78
CA THR A 216 5.20 7.01 4.98
C THR A 216 6.59 7.54 5.30
N VAL A 217 7.08 7.21 6.49
CA VAL A 217 8.41 7.56 6.99
C VAL A 217 9.28 6.32 6.96
N ILE A 218 10.40 6.35 6.20
CA ILE A 218 11.40 5.28 6.21
C ILE A 218 12.78 5.88 6.46
N GLU A 219 13.50 5.34 7.43
CA GLU A 219 14.86 5.77 7.74
C GLU A 219 15.79 5.65 6.52
N GLY A 220 16.43 6.76 6.16
CA GLY A 220 17.34 6.83 5.02
C GLY A 220 16.66 6.95 3.65
N ALA A 221 15.34 7.18 3.59
CA ALA A 221 14.62 7.50 2.37
C ALA A 221 13.87 8.83 2.50
N PRO A 222 13.56 9.53 1.39
CA PRO A 222 12.69 10.70 1.45
C PRO A 222 11.31 10.34 2.00
N LEU A 223 10.68 11.34 2.63
CA LEU A 223 9.31 11.28 3.11
C LEU A 223 8.35 11.05 1.93
N SER A 224 7.43 10.09 2.05
CA SER A 224 6.33 9.90 1.09
C SER A 224 5.05 10.49 1.65
N ILE A 225 4.35 11.27 0.83
CA ILE A 225 3.06 11.87 1.16
C ILE A 225 2.11 11.57 0.01
N ASP A 226 1.01 10.89 0.32
CA ASP A 226 -0.05 10.54 -0.60
C ASP A 226 -1.35 11.21 -0.12
N ALA A 227 -1.88 12.14 -0.92
CA ALA A 227 -3.17 12.76 -0.69
C ALA A 227 -4.21 12.15 -1.63
N ASN A 228 -5.40 11.84 -1.12
CA ASN A 228 -6.45 11.18 -1.87
C ASN A 228 -7.78 11.89 -1.60
N THR A 229 -8.68 11.84 -2.55
CA THR A 229 -10.06 12.29 -2.36
C THR A 229 -10.96 11.39 -3.19
N THR A 230 -11.91 10.74 -2.53
CA THR A 230 -12.90 9.86 -3.17
C THR A 230 -14.27 10.48 -3.07
N LEU A 231 -14.99 10.55 -4.17
CA LEU A 231 -16.41 10.87 -4.22
C LEU A 231 -17.19 9.56 -4.41
N GLU A 232 -17.96 9.17 -3.41
CA GLU A 232 -18.91 8.06 -3.47
C GLU A 232 -20.27 8.61 -3.90
N ILE A 233 -20.93 7.88 -4.81
CA ILE A 233 -22.19 8.25 -5.45
C ILE A 233 -23.18 7.09 -5.30
N ASN A 234 -24.30 7.34 -4.62
CA ASN A 234 -25.39 6.40 -4.36
C ASN A 234 -24.93 5.07 -3.78
N GLU A 235 -23.86 5.06 -2.97
CA GLU A 235 -23.27 3.83 -2.38
C GLU A 235 -22.90 2.78 -3.45
N LYS A 236 -22.74 3.19 -4.72
CA LYS A 236 -22.56 2.29 -5.86
C LYS A 236 -21.34 2.59 -6.70
N TYR A 237 -20.96 3.87 -6.80
CA TYR A 237 -19.82 4.28 -7.61
C TYR A 237 -18.88 5.12 -6.78
N ASP A 238 -17.58 4.83 -6.88
CA ASP A 238 -16.55 5.71 -6.35
C ASP A 238 -15.77 6.29 -7.52
N VAL A 239 -15.47 7.58 -7.44
CA VAL A 239 -14.51 8.25 -8.31
C VAL A 239 -13.54 9.00 -7.41
N GLY A 240 -12.27 8.62 -7.45
CA GLY A 240 -11.25 9.26 -6.65
C GLY A 240 -10.06 9.78 -7.44
N LEU A 241 -9.41 10.77 -6.84
CA LEU A 241 -8.18 11.37 -7.31
C LEU A 241 -7.14 11.22 -6.22
N SER A 242 -5.93 10.83 -6.63
CA SER A 242 -4.79 10.63 -5.74
C SER A 242 -3.60 11.40 -6.26
N TYR A 243 -2.87 12.01 -5.34
CA TYR A 243 -1.62 12.72 -5.62
C TYR A 243 -0.54 12.24 -4.65
N SER A 244 0.44 11.56 -5.21
CA SER A 244 1.67 11.15 -4.54
C SER A 244 2.74 12.21 -4.79
N PHE A 245 3.11 12.94 -3.75
CA PHE A 245 4.01 14.09 -3.86
C PHE A 245 5.33 13.70 -4.54
N ASN A 246 5.74 14.45 -5.57
CA ASN A 246 6.93 14.19 -6.40
C ASN A 246 6.99 12.80 -7.06
N ASN A 247 5.85 12.13 -7.20
CA ASN A 247 5.82 10.78 -7.77
C ASN A 247 4.78 10.62 -8.87
N SER A 248 3.49 10.74 -8.54
CA SER A 248 2.42 10.40 -9.47
C SER A 248 1.09 11.09 -9.14
N MET A 249 0.25 11.22 -10.15
CA MET A 249 -1.19 11.50 -10.02
C MET A 249 -1.94 10.25 -10.46
N GLN A 250 -3.07 9.95 -9.84
CA GLN A 250 -3.90 8.80 -10.20
C GLN A 250 -5.38 9.17 -10.17
N ILE A 251 -6.10 8.64 -11.14
CA ILE A 251 -7.55 8.54 -11.08
C ILE A 251 -7.92 7.11 -10.73
N ASN A 252 -8.89 6.95 -9.85
CA ASN A 252 -9.42 5.65 -9.47
C ASN A 252 -10.95 5.66 -9.57
N THR A 253 -11.50 4.51 -9.92
CA THR A 253 -12.94 4.27 -10.01
C THR A 253 -13.28 2.93 -9.41
N LYS A 254 -14.37 2.85 -8.66
CA LYS A 254 -14.95 1.60 -8.15
C LYS A 254 -16.42 1.54 -8.57
N ILE A 255 -16.90 0.34 -8.86
CA ILE A 255 -18.32 0.05 -8.98
C ILE A 255 -18.66 -1.13 -8.07
N THR A 256 -19.68 -0.96 -7.26
CA THR A 256 -20.38 -2.06 -6.58
C THR A 256 -21.32 -2.69 -7.61
N ALA A 257 -20.82 -3.74 -8.27
CA ALA A 257 -21.50 -4.40 -9.36
C ALA A 257 -22.68 -5.22 -8.86
N THR A 258 -22.50 -5.87 -7.70
CA THR A 258 -23.51 -6.60 -6.93
C THR A 258 -23.23 -6.40 -5.44
N ASN A 259 -24.13 -6.84 -4.56
CA ASN A 259 -23.91 -6.77 -3.10
C ASN A 259 -22.64 -7.51 -2.65
N TRP A 260 -22.22 -8.52 -3.41
CA TRP A 260 -21.06 -9.36 -3.11
C TRP A 260 -19.82 -9.02 -3.93
N LEU A 261 -19.87 -8.08 -4.88
CA LEU A 261 -18.76 -7.79 -5.80
C LEU A 261 -18.57 -6.30 -6.04
N ASP A 262 -17.40 -5.81 -5.63
CA ASP A 262 -16.86 -4.55 -6.11
C ASP A 262 -15.76 -4.78 -7.15
N ILE A 263 -15.76 -3.95 -8.18
CA ILE A 263 -14.70 -3.92 -9.19
C ILE A 263 -14.13 -2.52 -9.22
N GLY A 264 -12.81 -2.40 -9.23
CA GLY A 264 -12.16 -1.11 -9.37
C GLY A 264 -11.01 -1.11 -10.35
N TYR A 265 -10.75 0.09 -10.85
CA TYR A 265 -9.68 0.39 -11.78
C TYR A 265 -9.01 1.71 -11.41
N GLY A 266 -7.69 1.74 -11.50
CA GLY A 266 -6.89 2.92 -11.28
C GLY A 266 -5.88 3.11 -12.41
N TYR A 267 -5.72 4.36 -12.85
CA TYR A 267 -4.69 4.74 -13.80
C TYR A 267 -3.82 5.84 -13.22
N SER A 268 -2.52 5.59 -13.11
CA SER A 268 -1.55 6.56 -12.59
C SER A 268 -0.64 7.08 -13.69
N ILE A 269 -0.39 8.38 -13.68
CA ILE A 269 0.64 9.06 -14.46
C ILE A 269 1.76 9.51 -13.52
N TYR A 270 3.01 9.30 -13.92
CA TYR A 270 4.16 9.75 -13.13
C TYR A 270 4.47 11.21 -13.43
N THR A 271 4.78 11.98 -12.39
CA THR A 271 5.23 13.38 -12.49
C THR A 271 6.73 13.52 -12.26
N ASN A 272 7.41 12.40 -11.99
CA ASN A 272 8.85 12.35 -11.74
C ASN A 272 9.65 12.10 -13.03
N LYS A 273 10.98 11.92 -12.88
CA LYS A 273 11.91 11.75 -14.00
C LYS A 273 11.64 10.53 -14.90
N ILE A 274 10.86 9.55 -14.43
CA ILE A 274 10.51 8.38 -15.24
C ILE A 274 9.40 8.66 -16.25
N SER A 275 8.63 9.74 -16.04
CA SER A 275 7.45 10.09 -16.85
C SER A 275 7.66 9.94 -18.36
N PRO A 276 8.75 10.44 -18.97
CA PRO A 276 8.95 10.38 -20.43
C PRO A 276 9.23 8.98 -20.99
N TYR A 277 9.55 8.01 -20.14
CA TYR A 277 10.04 6.69 -20.55
C TYR A 277 8.97 5.60 -20.42
N GLN A 278 7.73 5.95 -20.09
CA GLN A 278 6.68 5.00 -19.75
C GLN A 278 5.27 5.56 -20.00
N ASN A 279 4.29 4.68 -20.10
CA ASN A 279 2.89 5.00 -20.43
C ASN A 279 1.93 4.75 -19.27
N GLY A 280 2.32 5.15 -18.07
CA GLY A 280 1.52 5.08 -16.86
C GLY A 280 1.54 3.72 -16.17
N THR A 281 0.67 3.60 -15.17
CA THR A 281 0.43 2.40 -14.37
C THR A 281 -1.05 2.07 -14.41
N HIS A 282 -1.39 0.80 -14.62
CA HIS A 282 -2.75 0.29 -14.56
C HIS A 282 -2.89 -0.60 -13.33
N GLU A 283 -3.95 -0.39 -12.56
CA GLU A 283 -4.27 -1.17 -11.37
C GLU A 283 -5.73 -1.61 -11.45
N PHE A 284 -6.01 -2.90 -11.25
CA PHE A 284 -7.34 -3.47 -11.28
C PHE A 284 -7.55 -4.28 -10.00
N PHE A 285 -8.70 -4.15 -9.35
CA PHE A 285 -9.09 -5.05 -8.28
C PHE A 285 -10.51 -5.57 -8.42
N ALA A 286 -10.75 -6.71 -7.79
CA ALA A 286 -12.05 -7.24 -7.46
C ALA A 286 -12.08 -7.56 -5.96
N LEU A 287 -13.10 -7.08 -5.26
CA LEU A 287 -13.37 -7.37 -3.86
C LEU A 287 -14.66 -8.17 -3.78
N PHE A 288 -14.60 -9.34 -3.16
CA PHE A 288 -15.71 -10.24 -2.97
C PHE A 288 -16.14 -10.22 -1.50
N ASN A 289 -17.38 -9.85 -1.21
CA ASN A 289 -17.98 -10.01 0.12
C ASN A 289 -18.66 -11.37 0.19
N LEU A 290 -18.10 -12.29 0.96
CA LEU A 290 -18.51 -13.70 0.96
C LEU A 290 -19.82 -13.94 1.72
N ASP A 291 -20.09 -13.12 2.73
CA ASP A 291 -21.30 -13.26 3.57
C ASP A 291 -22.59 -12.91 2.78
N ASP A 292 -22.46 -12.22 1.64
CA ASP A 292 -23.55 -11.90 0.73
C ASP A 292 -23.70 -12.92 -0.43
N ILE A 293 -22.81 -13.92 -0.50
CA ILE A 293 -22.83 -15.00 -1.50
C ILE A 293 -23.55 -16.24 -0.97
N PHE A 294 -23.39 -16.53 0.33
CA PHE A 294 -23.86 -17.73 1.01
C PHE A 294 -24.90 -17.40 2.08
#